data_AF-A0A7C4TQU5-F1
#
_entry.id   AF-A0A7C4TQU5-F1
#
_cell.length_a   1.000
_cell.length_b   1.000
_cell.length_c   1.000
_cell.angle_alpha   90.00
_cell.angle_beta   90.00
_cell.angle_gamma   90.00
#
_symmetry.space_group_name_H-M   'P 1'
#
loop_
_entity.id
_entity.type
_entity.pdbx_description
1 polymer ?
#
loop_
_entity_poly.entity_id
_entity_poly.type
_entity_poly.pdbx_seq_one_letter_code
_entity_poly.pdbx_strand_id
1 'polypeptide(L)'
;MLGRLVLLLVQLAVGWFGGQAIIAKIPSFGRLDIFVYAVIFAIIVWLLGFVGSVVLKDVAQPSPATLTVTLIGALLGAGLTLVPQVVSAVGSVVRGIPTLTYPLIGAVLGYLIRR
;
A
#
# COMPACT_ATOMS: atom_id res chain seq x y z
N MET A 1 8.32 10.96 -17.13
CA MET A 1 7.39 9.84 -16.81
C MET A 1 8.08 8.60 -16.28
N LEU A 2 9.28 8.26 -16.75
CA LEU A 2 10.05 7.10 -16.29
C LEU A 2 10.26 7.08 -14.77
N GLY A 3 10.60 8.22 -14.15
CA GLY A 3 10.76 8.32 -12.69
C GLY A 3 9.51 7.94 -11.89
N ARG A 4 8.30 8.26 -12.38
CA ARG A 4 7.04 7.88 -11.72
C ARG A 4 6.79 6.38 -11.80
N LEU A 5 7.12 5.78 -12.94
CA LEU A 5 6.96 4.34 -13.17
C LEU A 5 7.97 3.54 -12.33
N VAL A 6 9.22 4.02 -12.25
CA VAL A 6 10.23 3.46 -11.33
C VAL A 6 9.76 3.57 -9.88
N LEU A 7 9.24 4.72 -9.46
CA LEU A 7 8.72 4.89 -8.11
C LEU A 7 7.59 3.91 -7.80
N LEU A 8 6.65 3.72 -8.74
CA LEU A 8 5.55 2.76 -8.57
C LEU A 8 6.07 1.34 -8.36
N LEU A 9 7.04 0.91 -9.17
CA LEU A 9 7.66 -0.41 -9.03
C LEU A 9 8.39 -0.55 -7.69
N VAL A 10 9.12 0.49 -7.27
CA VAL A 10 9.81 0.51 -5.97
C VAL A 10 8.80 0.48 -4.81
N GLN A 11 7.69 1.22 -4.90
CA GLN A 11 6.63 1.22 -3.89
C GLN A 11 5.99 -0.16 -3.73
N LEU A 12 5.74 -0.87 -4.84
CA LEU A 12 5.22 -2.23 -4.78
C LEU A 12 6.25 -3.21 -4.22
N ALA A 13 7.51 -3.14 -4.69
CA ALA A 13 8.56 -4.05 -4.24
C ALA A 13 8.89 -3.84 -2.75
N VAL A 14 9.21 -2.62 -2.35
CA VAL A 14 9.55 -2.30 -0.95
C VAL A 14 8.31 -2.38 -0.06
N GLY A 15 7.13 -2.02 -0.55
CA GLY A 15 5.88 -2.24 0.18
C GLY A 15 5.68 -3.72 0.49
N TRP A 16 5.87 -4.60 -0.49
CA TRP A 16 5.74 -6.05 -0.30
C TRP A 16 6.78 -6.62 0.67
N PHE A 17 8.07 -6.46 0.36
CA PHE A 17 9.14 -7.07 1.15
C PHE A 17 9.37 -6.34 2.47
N GLY A 18 9.42 -5.01 2.44
CA GLY A 18 9.62 -4.18 3.62
C GLY A 18 8.42 -4.19 4.56
N GLY A 19 7.20 -4.18 4.02
CA GLY A 19 6.00 -4.29 4.84
C GLY A 19 5.93 -5.62 5.59
N GLN A 20 6.23 -6.74 4.94
CA GLN A 20 6.28 -8.04 5.62
C GLN A 20 7.36 -8.10 6.72
N ALA A 21 8.55 -7.52 6.46
CA ALA A 21 9.61 -7.47 7.46
C ALA A 21 9.25 -6.63 8.70
N ILE A 22 8.44 -5.58 8.54
CA ILE A 22 7.95 -4.75 9.65
C ILE A 22 6.82 -5.48 10.39
N ILE A 23 5.86 -6.05 9.65
CA ILE A 23 4.72 -6.79 10.20
C ILE A 23 5.19 -7.95 11.10
N ALA A 24 6.24 -8.67 10.71
CA ALA A 24 6.80 -9.77 11.49
C ALA A 24 7.31 -9.37 12.89
N LYS A 25 7.53 -8.07 13.14
CA LYS A 25 8.01 -7.54 14.41
C LYS A 25 6.91 -6.96 15.30
N ILE A 26 5.68 -6.87 14.79
CA ILE A 26 4.56 -6.23 15.48
C ILE A 26 3.71 -7.32 16.14
N PRO A 27 3.31 -7.13 17.42
CA PRO A 27 2.41 -8.07 18.08
C PRO A 27 1.07 -8.17 17.34
N SER A 28 0.52 -9.37 17.27
CA SER A 28 -0.79 -9.60 16.66
C SER A 28 -1.91 -9.10 17.58
N PHE A 29 -2.81 -8.34 16.99
CA PHE A 29 -4.09 -7.85 17.50
C PHE A 29 -5.26 -8.69 16.94
N GLY A 30 -4.99 -9.85 16.34
CA GLY A 30 -6.00 -10.75 15.78
C GLY A 30 -6.69 -10.18 14.54
N ARG A 31 -8.03 -10.06 14.56
CA ARG A 31 -8.80 -9.63 13.37
C ARG A 31 -8.51 -8.18 12.95
N LEU A 32 -7.97 -7.34 13.84
CA LEU A 32 -7.66 -5.94 13.55
C LEU A 32 -6.29 -5.75 12.90
N ASP A 33 -5.48 -6.81 12.80
CA ASP A 33 -4.14 -6.77 12.22
C ASP A 33 -4.11 -6.18 10.82
N ILE A 34 -5.11 -6.50 9.99
CA ILE A 34 -5.18 -6.01 8.62
C ILE A 34 -5.27 -4.48 8.52
N PHE A 35 -5.88 -3.83 9.52
CA PHE A 35 -5.95 -2.36 9.58
C PHE A 35 -4.64 -1.75 10.07
N VAL A 36 -3.97 -2.38 11.03
CA VAL A 36 -2.62 -1.98 11.45
C VAL A 36 -1.66 -2.08 10.27
N TYR A 37 -1.76 -3.15 9.49
CA TYR A 37 -0.95 -3.37 8.29
C TYR A 37 -1.26 -2.34 7.20
N ALA A 38 -2.52 -1.94 7.02
CA ALA A 38 -2.89 -0.85 6.13
C ALA A 38 -2.21 0.47 6.50
N VAL A 39 -2.16 0.82 7.79
CA VAL A 39 -1.45 2.01 8.26
C VAL A 39 0.04 1.92 7.94
N ILE A 40 0.67 0.77 8.20
CA ILE A 40 2.09 0.54 7.90
C ILE A 40 2.36 0.70 6.40
N PHE A 41 1.58 0.04 5.54
CA PHE A 41 1.75 0.16 4.09
C PHE A 41 1.56 1.60 3.61
N ALA A 42 0.57 2.33 4.13
CA ALA A 42 0.36 3.73 3.78
C ALA A 42 1.57 4.61 4.11
N ILE A 43 2.15 4.42 5.30
CA ILE A 43 3.36 5.14 5.73
C ILE A 43 4.55 4.78 4.82
N ILE A 44 4.77 3.49 4.55
CA ILE A 44 5.86 3.03 3.68
C ILE A 44 5.73 3.63 2.27
N VAL A 45 4.55 3.53 1.66
CA VAL A 45 4.29 4.05 0.31
C VAL A 45 4.50 5.55 0.25
N TRP A 46 4.02 6.30 1.24
CA TRP A 46 4.22 7.74 1.32
C TRP A 46 5.70 8.13 1.51
N LEU A 47 6.42 7.45 2.42
CA LEU A 47 7.85 7.67 2.65
C LEU A 47 8.67 7.38 1.40
N LEU A 48 8.38 6.28 0.69
CA LEU A 48 9.02 5.98 -0.59
C LEU A 48 8.71 7.04 -1.63
N GLY A 49 7.49 7.57 -1.61
CA GLY A 49 7.10 8.71 -2.42
C GLY A 49 7.93 9.96 -2.16
N PHE A 50 8.24 10.22 -0.88
CA PHE A 50 9.07 11.33 -0.44
C PHE A 50 10.53 11.13 -0.85
N VAL A 51 11.13 9.99 -0.49
CA VAL A 51 12.51 9.64 -0.89
C VAL A 51 12.65 9.64 -2.40
N GLY A 52 11.67 9.04 -3.11
CA GLY A 52 11.63 9.01 -4.55
C GLY A 52 11.57 10.40 -5.19
N SER A 53 10.94 11.39 -4.55
CA SER A 53 10.93 12.77 -5.06
C SER A 53 12.29 13.47 -4.97
N VAL A 54 13.16 13.02 -4.06
CA VAL A 54 14.53 13.54 -3.92
C VAL A 54 15.49 12.86 -4.88
N VAL A 55 15.30 11.54 -5.12
CA VAL A 55 16.23 10.72 -5.90
C VAL A 55 15.89 10.68 -7.40
N LEU A 56 14.59 10.70 -7.75
CA LEU A 56 14.13 10.50 -9.12
C LEU A 56 13.73 11.83 -9.77
N LYS A 57 14.15 12.02 -11.02
CA LYS A 57 13.73 13.18 -11.83
C LYS A 57 12.23 13.11 -12.16
N ASP A 58 11.59 14.28 -12.24
CA ASP A 58 10.17 14.47 -12.57
C ASP A 58 9.16 13.84 -11.59
N VAL A 59 9.57 13.73 -10.32
CA VAL A 59 8.78 13.15 -9.24
C VAL A 59 8.49 14.24 -8.21
N ALA A 60 7.27 14.78 -8.20
CA ALA A 60 6.88 15.93 -7.37
C ALA A 60 6.73 15.55 -5.88
N GLN A 61 7.24 16.30 -4.92
CA GLN A 61 7.18 15.93 -3.50
C GLN A 61 5.74 15.64 -3.00
N PRO A 62 5.49 14.51 -2.29
CA PRO A 62 4.16 14.20 -1.79
C PRO A 62 3.80 15.11 -0.60
N SER A 63 2.54 15.53 -0.55
CA SER A 63 2.00 16.40 0.50
C SER A 63 1.45 15.60 1.70
N PRO A 64 1.13 16.25 2.83
CA PRO A 64 0.37 15.62 3.91
C PRO A 64 -0.99 15.10 3.44
N ALA A 65 -1.67 15.80 2.51
CA ALA A 65 -2.91 15.31 1.91
C ALA A 65 -2.70 14.01 1.11
N THR A 66 -1.52 13.82 0.52
CA THR A 66 -1.15 12.56 -0.15
C THR A 66 -1.10 11.41 0.86
N LEU A 67 -0.56 11.62 2.06
CA LEU A 67 -0.58 10.62 3.13
C LEU A 67 -2.02 10.26 3.51
N THR A 68 -2.90 11.25 3.67
CA THR A 68 -4.31 11.02 4.01
C THR A 68 -5.01 10.16 2.96
N VAL A 69 -4.87 10.49 1.66
CA VAL A 69 -5.51 9.72 0.58
C VAL A 69 -4.90 8.32 0.46
N THR A 70 -3.59 8.19 0.64
CA THR A 70 -2.88 6.89 0.69
C THR A 70 -3.41 6.03 1.83
N LEU A 71 -3.58 6.61 3.01
CA LEU A 71 -4.13 5.93 4.18
C LEU A 71 -5.58 5.49 3.97
N ILE A 72 -6.43 6.38 3.44
CA ILE A 72 -7.82 6.04 3.11
C ILE A 72 -7.85 4.89 2.10
N GLY A 73 -7.03 4.94 1.04
CA GLY A 73 -6.91 3.87 0.07
C GLY A 73 -6.49 2.54 0.70
N ALA A 74 -5.49 2.56 1.59
CA ALA A 74 -5.04 1.38 2.30
C ALA A 74 -6.12 0.78 3.22
N LEU A 75 -6.85 1.64 3.95
CA LEU A 75 -7.94 1.24 4.83
C LEU A 75 -9.13 0.68 4.05
N LEU A 76 -9.45 1.26 2.89
CA LEU A 76 -10.45 0.70 1.98
C LEU A 76 -10.01 -0.68 1.49
N GLY A 77 -8.74 -0.83 1.08
CA GLY A 77 -8.15 -2.12 0.70
C GLY A 77 -8.27 -3.17 1.80
N ALA A 78 -7.93 -2.81 3.05
CA ALA A 78 -8.14 -3.68 4.20
C ALA A 78 -9.63 -4.00 4.41
N GLY A 79 -10.52 -3.01 4.31
CA GLY A 79 -11.96 -3.21 4.47
C GLY A 79 -12.55 -4.18 3.44
N LEU A 80 -12.03 -4.19 2.20
CA LEU A 80 -12.45 -5.13 1.17
C LEU A 80 -12.19 -6.60 1.57
N THR A 81 -11.19 -6.86 2.43
CA THR A 81 -10.92 -8.21 2.91
C THR A 81 -11.99 -8.73 3.88
N LEU A 82 -12.82 -7.85 4.43
CA LEU A 82 -13.94 -8.21 5.28
C LEU A 82 -15.18 -8.66 4.48
N VAL A 83 -15.17 -8.47 3.16
CA VAL A 83 -16.28 -8.84 2.27
C VAL A 83 -15.91 -10.15 1.55
N PRO A 84 -16.40 -11.32 2.00
CA PRO A 84 -15.98 -12.62 1.45
C PRO A 84 -16.26 -12.75 -0.05
N GLN A 85 -17.30 -12.09 -0.54
CA GLN A 85 -17.64 -12.06 -1.97
C GLN A 85 -16.55 -11.38 -2.80
N VAL A 86 -15.93 -10.30 -2.29
CA VAL A 86 -14.84 -9.60 -2.97
C VAL A 86 -13.58 -10.46 -2.96
N VAL A 87 -13.25 -11.06 -1.82
CA VAL A 87 -12.07 -11.94 -1.71
C VAL A 87 -12.20 -13.16 -2.62
N SER A 88 -13.38 -13.78 -2.66
CA SER A 88 -13.72 -14.90 -3.55
C SER A 88 -13.61 -14.52 -5.03
N ALA A 89 -14.19 -13.37 -5.42
CA ALA A 89 -14.15 -12.89 -6.80
C ALA A 89 -12.73 -12.58 -7.27
N VAL A 90 -11.88 -12.01 -6.41
CA VAL A 90 -10.47 -11.78 -6.74
C VAL A 90 -9.72 -13.12 -6.82
N GLY A 91 -9.97 -14.04 -5.89
CA GLY A 91 -9.34 -15.37 -5.86
C GLY A 91 -9.71 -16.26 -7.06
N SER A 92 -10.88 -16.04 -7.68
CA SER A 92 -11.29 -16.77 -8.89
C SER A 92 -10.56 -16.28 -10.15
N VAL A 93 -10.18 -15.01 -10.20
CA VAL A 93 -9.42 -14.41 -11.30
C VAL A 93 -7.92 -14.61 -11.10
N VAL A 94 -7.43 -14.43 -9.88
CA VAL A 94 -6.01 -14.55 -9.56
C VAL A 94 -5.83 -15.50 -8.38
N ARG A 95 -5.36 -16.70 -8.68
CA ARG A 95 -5.13 -17.74 -7.66
C ARG A 95 -3.97 -17.36 -6.75
N GLY A 96 -4.20 -17.50 -5.44
CA GLY A 96 -3.14 -17.43 -4.43
C GLY A 96 -2.70 -16.02 -4.03
N ILE A 97 -3.48 -14.97 -4.31
CA ILE A 97 -3.18 -13.63 -3.81
C ILE A 97 -3.27 -13.62 -2.27
N PRO A 98 -2.19 -13.25 -1.56
CA PRO A 98 -2.24 -13.08 -0.10
C PRO A 98 -3.17 -11.92 0.31
N THR A 99 -3.87 -12.04 1.43
CA THR A 99 -4.78 -11.01 1.94
C THR A 99 -4.09 -9.67 2.24
N LEU A 100 -2.80 -9.70 2.54
CA LEU A 100 -1.95 -8.52 2.74
C LEU A 100 -1.79 -7.66 1.47
N THR A 101 -2.06 -8.22 0.29
CA THR A 101 -1.93 -7.50 -1.00
C THR A 101 -2.99 -6.41 -1.14
N TYR A 102 -4.17 -6.60 -0.57
CA TYR A 102 -5.29 -5.66 -0.67
C TYR A 102 -4.99 -4.28 -0.06
N PRO A 103 -4.54 -4.19 1.21
CA PRO A 103 -4.17 -2.89 1.78
C PRO A 103 -2.95 -2.26 1.10
N LEU A 104 -1.98 -3.05 0.62
CA LEU A 104 -0.83 -2.51 -0.13
C LEU A 104 -1.26 -1.89 -1.46
N ILE A 105 -2.08 -2.61 -2.25
CA ILE A 105 -2.64 -2.08 -3.50
C ILE A 105 -3.46 -0.83 -3.21
N GLY A 106 -4.31 -0.87 -2.18
CA GLY A 106 -5.08 0.28 -1.74
C GLY A 106 -4.21 1.50 -1.41
N ALA A 107 -3.10 1.29 -0.70
CA ALA A 107 -2.14 2.35 -0.38
C ALA A 107 -1.53 2.95 -1.67
N VAL A 108 -1.04 2.11 -2.57
CA VAL A 108 -0.42 2.56 -3.84
C VAL A 108 -1.44 3.30 -4.71
N LEU A 109 -2.68 2.80 -4.81
CA LEU A 109 -3.73 3.50 -5.56
C LEU A 109 -4.08 4.85 -4.93
N GLY A 110 -4.24 4.92 -3.60
CA GLY A 110 -4.49 6.18 -2.91
C GLY A 110 -3.37 7.20 -3.13
N TYR A 111 -2.13 6.73 -3.16
CA TYR A 111 -0.98 7.56 -3.49
C TYR A 111 -1.05 8.10 -4.93
N LEU A 112 -1.32 7.24 -5.91
CA LEU A 112 -1.39 7.60 -7.33
C LEU A 112 -2.57 8.53 -7.65
N ILE A 113 -3.72 8.37 -6.99
CA ILE A 113 -4.89 9.23 -7.22
C ILE A 113 -4.58 10.69 -6.89
N ARG A 114 -3.77 10.95 -5.87
CA ARG A 114 -3.47 12.31 -5.41
C ARG A 114 -2.28 12.95 -6.14
N ARG A 115 -1.55 12.23 -6.99
CA ARG A 115 -0.20 12.62 -7.42
C ARG A 115 0.00 12.51 -8.92
#